data_AF-A0A0C2FMP7-F1
#
_entry.id   AF-A0A0C2FMP7-F1
#
_cell.length_a   1.000
_cell.length_b   1.000
_cell.length_c   1.000
_cell.angle_alpha   90.00
_cell.angle_beta   90.00
_cell.angle_gamma   90.00
#
_symmetry.space_group_name_H-M   'P 1'
#
loop_
_entity.id
_entity.type
_entity.pdbx_description
1 polymer ?
#
loop_
_entity_poly.entity_id
_entity_poly.type
_entity_poly.pdbx_seq_one_letter_code
_entity_poly.pdbx_strand_id
1 'polypeptide(L)' 'MIARQSDYQETMGSDMVAFYDVSMMNEHYNCKVRCNTGNNAQCQNGGFANPNDCSVCICPSGYGGKLCNEREVR' A
#
# COMPACT_ATOMS: atom_id res chain seq x y z
N MET A 1 -18.23 1.42 8.71
CA MET A 1 -18.52 2.82 9.08
C MET A 1 -20.03 3.01 9.05
N ILE A 2 -20.63 3.76 9.97
CA ILE A 2 -22.08 4.03 9.97
C ILE A 2 -22.29 5.52 9.71
N ALA A 3 -23.02 5.86 8.65
CA ALA A 3 -23.32 7.24 8.31
C ALA A 3 -24.34 7.84 9.29
N ARG A 4 -24.17 9.14 9.59
CA ARG A 4 -25.15 9.88 10.43
C ARG A 4 -26.52 10.01 9.76
N GLN A 5 -26.54 10.02 8.42
CA GLN A 5 -27.74 10.07 7.59
C GLN A 5 -27.71 8.84 6.68
N SER A 6 -28.82 8.11 6.62
CA SER A 6 -28.93 6.84 5.88
C SER A 6 -28.57 6.96 4.41
N ASP A 7 -28.93 8.09 3.80
CA ASP A 7 -28.80 8.30 2.35
C ASP A 7 -27.33 8.41 1.91
N TYR A 8 -26.42 8.63 2.86
CA TYR A 8 -24.98 8.79 2.62
C TYR A 8 -24.18 7.53 2.97
N GLN A 9 -24.81 6.43 3.37
CA GLN A 9 -24.14 5.21 3.82
C GLN A 9 -23.11 4.70 2.80
N GLU A 10 -23.43 4.76 1.52
CA GLU A 10 -22.55 4.31 0.41
C GLU A 10 -21.50 5.35 -0.02
N THR A 11 -21.59 6.59 0.47
CA THR A 11 -20.64 7.67 0.15
C THR A 11 -19.48 7.77 1.15
N MET A 12 -19.55 7.04 2.26
CA MET A 12 -18.53 7.05 3.32
C MET A 12 -17.20 6.41 2.90
N GLY A 13 -17.13 5.83 1.70
CA GLY A 13 -15.97 5.11 1.20
C GLY A 13 -15.88 3.69 1.77
N SER A 14 -14.70 3.09 1.62
CA SER A 14 -14.43 1.71 2.05
C SER A 14 -13.99 1.66 3.52
N ASP A 15 -14.49 0.65 4.25
CA ASP A 15 -14.01 0.31 5.59
C ASP A 15 -12.60 -0.30 5.60
N MET A 16 -12.11 -0.72 4.43
CA MET A 16 -10.78 -1.27 4.25
C MET A 16 -9.81 -0.19 3.81
N VAL A 17 -8.66 -0.15 4.47
CA VAL A 17 -7.51 0.66 4.06
C VAL A 17 -7.03 0.17 2.70
N ALA A 18 -7.09 1.04 1.70
CA ALA A 18 -6.58 0.74 0.37
C ALA A 18 -5.06 0.90 0.32
N PHE A 19 -4.43 0.28 -0.68
CA PHE A 19 -3.00 0.45 -0.94
C PHE A 19 -2.60 1.94 -1.04
N TYR A 20 -3.43 2.75 -1.70
CA TYR A 20 -3.16 4.17 -1.86
C TYR A 20 -3.18 4.95 -0.54
N ASP A 21 -4.04 4.57 0.42
CA ASP A 21 -4.04 5.21 1.74
C ASP A 21 -2.69 5.00 2.43
N VAL A 22 -2.18 3.76 2.40
CA VAL A 22 -0.87 3.42 2.95
C VAL A 22 0.25 4.13 2.19
N SER A 23 0.22 4.12 0.86
CA SER A 23 1.25 4.73 0.01
C SER A 23 1.31 6.25 0.20
N MET A 24 0.17 6.94 0.26
CA MET A 24 0.11 8.39 0.47
C MET A 24 0.58 8.77 1.87
N MET A 25 0.21 8.02 2.91
CA MET A 25 0.72 8.27 4.26
C MET A 25 2.24 8.09 4.33
N ASN A 26 2.78 7.05 3.67
CA ASN A 26 4.23 6.83 3.62
C ASN A 26 4.96 7.91 2.80
N GLU A 27 4.32 8.48 1.78
CA GLU A 27 4.84 9.65 1.07
C GLU A 27 4.86 10.88 1.99
N HIS A 28 3.73 11.19 2.62
CA HIS A 28 3.52 12.38 3.44
C HIS A 28 4.51 12.45 4.61
N TYR A 29 4.79 11.31 5.25
CA TYR A 29 5.74 11.22 6.36
C TYR A 29 7.17 10.88 5.93
N ASN A 30 7.49 10.92 4.63
CA ASN A 30 8.82 10.60 4.09
C ASN A 30 9.33 9.21 4.53
N CYS A 31 8.44 8.22 4.62
CA CYS A 31 8.84 6.85 4.96
C CYS A 31 9.48 6.13 3.76
N LYS A 32 9.08 6.47 2.52
CA LYS A 32 9.59 5.81 1.31
C LYS A 32 11.10 6.02 1.10
N VAL A 33 11.65 7.13 1.57
CA VAL A 33 13.09 7.42 1.42
C VAL A 33 13.98 6.58 2.34
N ARG A 34 13.41 5.90 3.36
CA ARG A 34 14.19 5.07 4.30
C ARG A 34 14.95 3.93 3.61
N CYS A 35 14.43 3.46 2.48
CA CYS A 35 15.01 2.37 1.72
C CYS A 35 15.92 2.80 0.57
N ASN A 36 16.43 4.04 0.54
CA ASN A 36 17.27 4.54 -0.56
C ASN A 36 18.73 4.04 -0.55
N THR A 37 19.11 3.11 0.34
CA THR A 37 20.50 2.66 0.56
C THR A 37 21.04 1.66 -0.47
N GLY A 38 20.48 1.61 -1.68
CA GLY A 38 21.00 0.84 -2.82
C GLY A 38 20.68 -0.67 -2.81
N ASN A 39 20.43 -1.28 -1.65
CA ASN A 39 20.09 -2.71 -1.51
C ASN A 39 18.60 -2.95 -1.22
N ASN A 40 17.71 -2.18 -1.86
CA ASN A 40 16.27 -2.32 -1.67
C ASN A 40 15.60 -3.22 -2.70
N ALA A 41 14.44 -3.75 -2.31
CA ALA A 41 13.57 -4.50 -3.19
C ALA A 41 13.20 -3.67 -4.43
N GLN A 42 13.42 -4.24 -5.61
CA GLN A 42 13.01 -3.64 -6.88
C GLN A 42 11.53 -3.95 -7.13
N CYS A 43 10.67 -3.17 -6.48
CA CYS A 43 9.22 -3.36 -6.54
C CYS A 43 8.66 -3.14 -7.95
N GLN A 44 7.76 -4.01 -8.37
CA GLN A 44 7.07 -3.96 -9.66
C GLN A 44 5.60 -3.58 -9.48
N ASN A 45 4.91 -3.36 -10.60
CA ASN A 45 3.46 -3.13 -10.66
C ASN A 45 2.95 -2.00 -9.74
N GLY A 46 3.80 -1.00 -9.45
CA GLY A 46 3.45 0.15 -8.60
C GLY A 46 3.58 -0.07 -7.10
N GLY A 47 4.14 -1.20 -6.65
CA GLY A 47 4.53 -1.39 -5.25
C GLY A 47 5.70 -0.50 -4.81
N PHE A 48 5.90 -0.34 -3.51
CA PHE A 48 7.03 0.40 -2.94
C PHE A 48 7.71 -0.39 -1.82
N ALA A 49 9.00 -0.12 -1.59
CA ALA A 49 9.78 -0.82 -0.58
C ALA A 49 9.17 -0.61 0.81
N ASN A 50 9.00 -1.68 1.58
CA ASN A 50 8.47 -1.61 2.92
C ASN A 50 9.45 -0.84 3.83
N PRO A 51 9.07 0.29 4.44
CA PRO A 51 9.98 1.10 5.25
C PRO A 51 10.45 0.42 6.55
N ASN A 52 9.80 -0.68 6.95
CA ASN A 52 10.21 -1.51 8.10
C ASN A 52 11.12 -2.67 7.68
N ASP A 53 11.06 -3.09 6.42
CA ASP A 53 11.93 -4.12 5.84
C ASP A 53 12.14 -3.83 4.35
N CYS A 54 13.24 -3.15 4.04
CA CYS A 54 13.57 -2.73 2.67
C CYS A 54 13.80 -3.89 1.70
N SER A 55 13.82 -5.13 2.17
CA SER A 55 13.94 -6.31 1.32
C SER A 55 12.59 -6.77 0.73
N VAL A 56 11.46 -6.34 1.25
CA VAL A 56 10.11 -6.72 0.75
C VAL A 56 9.32 -5.50 0.31
N CYS A 57 8.46 -5.67 -0.69
CA CYS A 57 7.57 -4.63 -1.19
C CYS A 57 6.19 -4.67 -0.52
N ILE A 58 5.60 -3.50 -0.33
CA ILE A 58 4.16 -3.35 -0.10
C ILE A 58 3.50 -3.30 -1.49
N CYS A 59 2.59 -4.23 -1.75
CA CYS A 59 2.01 -4.43 -3.07
C CYS A 59 0.60 -3.85 -3.19
N PRO A 60 0.22 -3.32 -4.37
CA PRO A 60 -1.17 -3.01 -4.67
C PRO A 60 -2.02 -4.29 -4.70
N SER A 61 -3.31 -4.14 -4.46
CA SER A 61 -4.27 -5.26 -4.48
C SER A 61 -4.21 -6.04 -5.79
N GLY A 62 -4.14 -7.37 -5.70
CA GLY A 62 -4.00 -8.28 -6.85
C GLY A 62 -2.56 -8.68 -7.17
N TYR A 63 -1.56 -8.00 -6.59
CA TYR A 63 -0.14 -8.34 -6.73
C TYR A 63 0.44 -8.85 -5.42
N GLY A 64 1.34 -9.83 -5.51
CA GLY A 64 2.01 -10.45 -4.38
C GLY A 64 3.47 -10.81 -4.67
N GLY A 65 4.05 -11.59 -3.78
CA GLY A 65 5.48 -11.92 -3.81
C GLY A 65 6.36 -10.78 -3.28
N LYS A 66 7.66 -11.06 -3.13
CA LYS A 66 8.63 -10.12 -2.54
C LYS A 66 8.74 -8.81 -3.32
N LEU A 67 8.53 -8.87 -4.63
CA LEU A 67 8.70 -7.76 -5.57
C LEU A 67 7.38 -7.32 -6.23
N CYS A 68 6.22 -7.78 -5.75
CA CYS A 68 4.91 -7.49 -6.37
C CYS A 68 4.78 -7.96 -7.83
N ASN A 69 5.53 -8.99 -8.21
CA ASN A 69 5.57 -9.56 -9.57
C ASN A 69 4.81 -10.88 -9.69
N GLU A 70 4.20 -11.34 -8.60
CA GLU A 70 3.37 -12.54 -8.56
C GLU A 70 1.90 -12.15 -8.43
N ARG A 71 1.00 -13.07 -8.77
CA ARG A 71 -0.43 -12.90 -8.52
C ARG A 71 -0.72 -13.15 -7.05
N GLU A 72 -1.46 -12.25 -6.41
CA GLU A 72 -1.93 -12.46 -5.04
C GLU A 72 -2.85 -13.70 -5.01
N VAL A 73 -2.42 -14.74 -4.30
CA VAL A 73 -3.26 -15.92 -4.00
C VAL A 73 -3.90 -15.63 -2.66
N ARG A 74 -5.08 -15.01 -2.69
CA ARG A 74 -5.87 -14.77 -1.49
C ARG A 74 -6.77 -15.96 -1.19
#